data_AF-A0A859QCF3-F1
#
_entry.id   AF-A0A859QCF3-F1
#
_cell.length_a   1.000
_cell.length_b   1.000
_cell.length_c   1.000
_cell.angle_alpha   90.00
_cell.angle_beta   90.00
_cell.angle_gamma   90.00
#
_symmetry.space_group_name_H-M   'P 1'
#
loop_
_entity.id
_entity.type
_entity.pdbx_description
1 polymer ?
#
loop_
_entity_poly.entity_id
_entity_poly.type
_entity_poly.pdbx_seq_one_letter_code
_entity_poly.pdbx_strand_id
1 'polypeptide(L)' 'MPQLILLVIIAVVAWIGYRKFIADAEKLARQRERLRREQQTGANGTLVKDPKTGEYRLKRDDE' A
#
# COMPACT_ATOMS: atom_id res chain seq x y z
N MET A 1 20.44 34.76 11.38
CA MET A 1 20.52 33.82 12.52
C MET A 1 20.50 32.39 11.99
N PRO A 2 21.56 31.59 12.17
CA PRO A 2 21.66 30.23 11.62
C PRO A 2 20.53 29.28 12.10
N GLN A 3 19.91 29.59 13.25
CA GLN A 3 18.77 28.86 13.80
C GLN A 3 17.54 28.84 12.87
N LEU A 4 17.29 29.92 12.12
CA LEU A 4 16.16 29.97 11.18
C LEU A 4 16.36 29.03 10.00
N ILE A 5 17.60 28.90 9.53
CA ILE A 5 17.94 27.99 8.43
C ILE A 5 17.74 26.54 8.87
N LEU A 6 18.18 26.19 10.09
CA LEU A 6 17.95 24.86 10.66
C LEU A 6 16.45 24.54 10.78
N LEU A 7 15.65 25.50 11.25
CA LEU A 7 14.19 25.35 11.36
C LEU A 7 13.52 25.08 10.02
N VAL A 8 13.93 25.80 8.97
CA VAL A 8 13.41 25.60 7.60
C VAL A 8 13.79 24.21 7.08
N ILE A 9 15.02 23.76 7.31
CA ILE A 9 15.45 22.41 6.90
C ILE A 9 14.60 21.34 7.59
N ILE A 10 14.39 21.46 8.90
CA ILE A 10 13.56 20.52 9.66
C ILE A 10 12.12 20.51 9.14
N ALA A 11 11.54 21.70 8.89
CA ALA A 11 10.18 21.81 8.36
C ALA A 11 10.05 21.14 6.98
N VAL A 12 11.05 21.31 6.10
CA VAL A 12 11.07 20.67 4.78
C VAL A 12 11.18 19.15 4.89
N VAL A 13 12.06 18.64 5.75
CA VAL A 13 12.20 17.18 5.98
C VAL A 13 10.92 16.60 6.55
N ALA A 14 10.31 17.25 7.54
CA ALA A 14 9.04 16.83 8.11
C ALA A 14 7.92 16.82 7.07
N TRP A 15 7.84 17.83 6.22
CA TRP A 15 6.86 17.92 5.14
C TRP A 15 7.00 16.78 4.12
N ILE A 16 8.23 16.50 3.69
CA ILE A 16 8.52 15.41 2.74
C ILE A 16 8.17 14.05 3.37
N GLY A 17 8.57 13.82 4.62
CA GLY A 17 8.26 12.60 5.36
C GLY A 17 6.75 12.40 5.53
N TYR A 18 6.03 13.44 5.93
CA TYR A 18 4.58 13.41 6.08
C TYR A 18 3.86 13.07 4.77
N ARG A 19 4.27 13.69 3.65
CA ARG A 19 3.65 13.43 2.35
C ARG A 19 3.85 11.99 1.89
N LYS A 20 5.04 11.43 2.12
CA LYS A 20 5.35 10.02 1.82
C LYS A 20 4.50 9.08 2.69
N PHE A 21 4.40 9.38 3.98
CA PHE A 21 3.62 8.58 4.91
C PHE A 21 2.12 8.52 4.55
N ILE A 22 1.53 9.64 4.13
CA ILE A 22 0.14 9.66 3.64
C ILE A 22 -0.02 8.80 2.38
N ALA A 23 0.88 8.95 1.41
CA ALA A 23 0.79 8.18 0.16
C ALA A 23 0.87 6.67 0.42
N ASP A 24 1.69 6.25 1.38
CA ASP A 24 1.80 4.85 1.79
C ASP A 24 0.56 4.39 2.58
N ALA A 25 0.01 5.24 3.45
CA ALA A 25 -1.24 4.96 4.16
C ALA A 25 -2.43 4.77 3.20
N GLU A 26 -2.54 5.59 2.14
CA GLU A 26 -3.56 5.44 1.11
C GLU A 26 -3.41 4.15 0.30
N LYS A 27 -2.17 3.71 0.03
CA LYS A 27 -1.93 2.41 -0.62
C LYS A 27 -2.36 1.26 0.30
N LEU A 28 -1.98 1.32 1.57
CA LEU A 28 -2.32 0.30 2.55
C LEU A 28 -3.84 0.23 2.80
N ALA A 29 -4.52 1.37 2.85
CA ALA A 29 -5.98 1.45 2.98
C ALA A 29 -6.68 0.82 1.76
N ARG A 30 -6.23 1.13 0.54
CA ARG A 30 -6.75 0.52 -0.70
C ARG A 30 -6.52 -0.99 -0.76
N GLN A 31 -5.36 -1.47 -0.32
CA GLN A 31 -5.08 -2.91 -0.25
C GLN A 31 -5.95 -3.61 0.80
N ARG A 32 -6.11 -3.00 1.98
CA ARG A 32 -6.99 -3.51 3.03
C ARG A 32 -8.46 -3.58 2.61
N GLU A 33 -8.96 -2.61 1.85
CA GLU A 33 -10.36 -2.66 1.39
C GLU A 33 -10.62 -3.81 0.42
N ARG A 34 -9.65 -4.15 -0.45
CA ARG A 34 -9.73 -5.32 -1.34
C ARG A 34 -9.75 -6.62 -0.54
N LEU A 35 -8.81 -6.77 0.40
CA LEU A 35 -8.76 -7.93 1.30
C LEU A 35 -10.04 -8.08 2.14
N ARG A 36 -10.63 -6.95 2.59
CA ARG A 36 -11.87 -6.98 3.39
C ARG A 36 -13.08 -7.43 2.56
N ARG A 37 -13.17 -7.08 1.28
CA ARG A 37 -14.21 -7.58 0.38
C ARG A 37 -14.05 -9.08 0.09
N GLU A 38 -12.82 -9.56 -0.04
CA GLU A 38 -12.53 -10.99 -0.20
C GLU A 38 -12.90 -11.78 1.06
N GLN A 39 -12.59 -11.26 2.25
CA GLN A 39 -12.98 -11.88 3.53
C GLN A 39 -14.50 -11.87 3.77
N GLN A 40 -15.20 -10.77 3.47
CA GLN A 40 -16.66 -10.67 3.66
C GLN A 40 -17.45 -11.60 2.75
N THR A 41 -16.90 -11.97 1.59
CA THR A 41 -17.55 -12.89 0.64
C THR A 41 -17.21 -14.36 0.91
N GLY A 42 -16.34 -14.65 1.89
CA GLY A 42 -15.86 -16.01 2.16
C GLY A 42 -14.98 -16.59 1.04
N ALA A 43 -14.62 -15.77 0.04
CA ALA A 43 -13.76 -16.16 -1.05
C ALA A 43 -12.30 -16.07 -0.57
N ASN A 44 -11.74 -17.22 -0.21
CA ASN A 44 -10.32 -17.33 0.08
C ASN A 44 -9.56 -17.20 -1.25
N GLY A 45 -9.28 -15.97 -1.67
CA GLY A 45 -8.58 -15.63 -2.91
C GLY A 45 -9.43 -15.68 -4.19
N THR A 46 -9.18 -14.74 -5.10
CA THR A 46 -9.68 -14.84 -6.47
C THR A 46 -8.83 -15.88 -7.21
N LEU A 47 -9.49 -16.93 -7.73
CA LEU A 47 -8.84 -17.91 -8.58
C LEU A 47 -8.42 -17.24 -9.91
N VAL A 48 -7.12 -17.07 -10.11
CA VAL A 48 -6.56 -16.59 -11.36
C VAL A 48 -6.14 -17.80 -12.18
N LYS A 49 -6.67 -17.91 -13.39
CA LYS A 49 -6.30 -18.97 -14.33
C LYS A 49 -4.86 -18.74 -14.79
N ASP A 50 -3.99 -19.73 -14.58
CA ASP A 50 -2.65 -19.73 -15.14
C ASP A 50 -2.77 -19.86 -16.68
N PRO A 51 -2.31 -18.86 -17.46
CA PRO A 51 -2.44 -18.89 -18.91
C PRO A 51 -1.58 -19.97 -19.57
N LYS A 52 -0.58 -20.53 -18.87
CA LYS A 52 0.30 -21.59 -19.39
C LYS A 52 -0.22 -23.00 -19.11
N THR A 53 -0.82 -23.23 -17.94
CA THR A 53 -1.29 -24.57 -17.53
C THR A 53 -2.81 -24.72 -17.54
N GLY A 54 -3.55 -23.62 -17.60
CA GLY A 54 -5.00 -23.61 -17.52
C GLY A 54 -5.58 -23.89 -16.14
N GLU A 55 -4.72 -24.11 -15.14
CA GLU A 55 -5.10 -24.37 -13.75
C GLU A 55 -5.42 -23.07 -13.01
N TYR A 56 -6.41 -23.12 -12.13
CA TYR A 56 -6.76 -21.99 -11.28
C TYR A 56 -5.86 -21.98 -10.04
N ARG A 57 -5.11 -20.88 -9.83
CA ARG A 57 -4.27 -20.68 -8.65
C ARG A 57 -4.77 -19.50 -7.83
N LEU A 58 -4.62 -19.61 -6.51
CA LEU A 58 -4.87 -18.50 -5.59
C LEU A 58 -3.91 -17.37 -5.90
N LYS A 59 -4.43 -16.15 -6.09
CA LYS A 59 -3.61 -14.96 -6.13
C LYS A 59 -3.01 -14.73 -4.74
N ARG A 60 -1.79 -15.25 -4.51
CA ARG A 60 -0.97 -14.83 -3.36
C ARG A 60 -0.38 -13.48 -3.69
N ASP A 61 -0.56 -12.51 -2.80
CA ASP A 61 0.06 -11.18 -2.84
C ASP A 61 1.58 -11.23 -2.50
N ASP A 62 2.22 -12.40 -2.66
CA ASP A 62 3.63 -12.63 -2.33
C ASP A 62 4.50 -12.61 -3.61
N GLU A 63 4.53 -11.46 -4.31
CA GLU A 63 5.69 -10.95 -5.09
C GLU A 63 5.55 -9.44 -5.39
#